data_AF-A0A7S0NVS6-F1
#
_entry.id   AF-A0A7S0NVS6-F1
#
_cell.length_a   1.000
_cell.length_b   1.000
_cell.length_c   1.000
_cell.angle_alpha   90.00
_cell.angle_beta   90.00
_cell.angle_gamma   90.00
#
_symmetry.space_group_name_H-M   'P 1'
#
loop_
_entity.id
_entity.type
_entity.pdbx_description
1 polymer ?
#
loop_
_entity_poly.entity_id
_entity_poly.type
_entity_poly.pdbx_seq_one_letter_code
_entity_poly.pdbx_strand_id
1 'polypeptide(L)'
;APAASGPRSRPRCIERAYAECFVPFLSRGGACRHQSTSLWLVIVFGALAAGMGYVASGLRPSSRDVDVWPPWHNTYKYLHMRDNLFELHRQRVFLLWGVATIDRASITDPFNETQLGTPVWDDAFDAAETDAQLALRGACARFEQPDTQRL
;
A
#
# COMPACT_ATOMS: atom_id res chain seq x y z
N ALA A 1 -67.62 -6.18 -0.50
CA ALA A 1 -66.36 -6.93 -0.33
C ALA A 1 -65.27 -5.95 0.08
N PRO A 2 -64.72 -6.00 1.31
CA PRO A 2 -63.64 -5.12 1.72
C PRO A 2 -62.27 -5.67 1.27
N ALA A 3 -61.37 -4.73 1.02
CA ALA A 3 -60.04 -4.89 0.44
C ALA A 3 -59.09 -5.74 1.31
N ALA A 4 -58.34 -6.62 0.64
CA ALA A 4 -57.24 -7.36 1.23
C ALA A 4 -56.05 -6.42 1.47
N SER A 5 -55.78 -6.12 2.75
CA SER A 5 -54.57 -5.45 3.21
C SER A 5 -53.36 -6.37 3.00
N GLY A 6 -52.35 -5.90 2.27
CA GLY A 6 -51.11 -6.62 2.01
C GLY A 6 -50.32 -6.98 3.28
N PRO A 7 -49.41 -7.97 3.21
CA PRO A 7 -48.66 -8.46 4.35
C PRO A 7 -47.68 -7.39 4.85
N ARG A 8 -47.96 -6.82 6.04
CA ARG A 8 -46.99 -6.05 6.81
C ARG A 8 -45.86 -6.99 7.22
N SER A 9 -44.71 -6.87 6.55
CA SER A 9 -43.47 -7.55 6.94
C SER A 9 -43.16 -7.22 8.39
N ARG A 10 -43.24 -8.22 9.27
CA ARG A 10 -42.87 -8.07 10.68
C ARG A 10 -41.39 -7.68 10.73
N PRO A 11 -41.01 -6.55 11.37
CA PRO A 11 -39.62 -6.24 11.58
C PRO A 11 -38.99 -7.40 12.35
N ARG A 12 -37.88 -7.94 11.82
CA ARG A 12 -37.15 -9.04 12.44
C ARG A 12 -36.75 -8.59 13.85
N CYS A 13 -36.75 -9.48 14.84
CA CYS A 13 -36.51 -9.12 16.25
C CYS A 13 -35.26 -8.24 16.50
N ILE A 14 -34.28 -8.29 15.59
CA ILE A 14 -33.08 -7.46 15.55
C ILE A 14 -33.42 -5.96 15.37
N GLU A 15 -34.37 -5.62 14.50
CA GLU A 15 -34.77 -4.22 14.25
C GLU A 15 -35.50 -3.62 15.45
N ARG A 16 -36.30 -4.41 16.17
CA ARG A 16 -36.90 -3.99 17.44
C ARG A 16 -35.85 -3.78 18.53
N ALA A 17 -34.91 -4.72 18.68
CA ALA A 17 -33.83 -4.58 19.65
C ALA A 17 -32.95 -3.34 19.37
N TYR A 18 -32.68 -3.06 18.10
CA TYR A 18 -31.92 -1.87 17.68
C TYR A 18 -32.68 -0.57 18.00
N ALA A 19 -33.96 -0.50 17.62
CA ALA A 19 -34.79 0.68 17.83
C ALA A 19 -35.15 0.95 19.31
N GLU A 20 -35.36 -0.11 20.11
CA GLU A 20 -35.81 0.01 21.51
C GLU A 20 -34.67 0.14 22.51
N CYS A 21 -33.49 -0.42 22.23
CA CYS A 21 -32.37 -0.41 23.16
C CYS A 21 -31.19 0.44 22.69
N PHE A 22 -30.80 0.34 21.43
CA PHE A 22 -29.58 0.99 20.92
C PHE A 22 -29.79 2.45 20.54
N VAL A 23 -30.87 2.76 19.81
CA VAL A 23 -31.23 4.14 19.43
C VAL A 23 -31.46 5.04 20.65
N PRO A 24 -32.23 4.66 21.69
CA PRO A 24 -32.39 5.52 22.88
C PRO A 24 -31.12 5.59 23.75
N PHE A 25 -30.24 4.58 23.72
CA PHE A 25 -28.92 4.66 24.35
C PHE A 25 -28.03 5.75 23.71
N LEU A 26 -28.18 5.98 22.39
CA LEU A 26 -27.47 7.03 21.67
C LEU A 26 -28.17 8.40 21.65
N SER A 27 -29.51 8.44 21.73
CA SER A 27 -30.31 9.66 21.44
C SER A 27 -31.07 10.28 22.63
N ARG A 28 -31.24 9.60 23.78
CA ARG A 28 -31.91 10.23 24.94
C ARG A 28 -30.95 11.05 25.80
N GLY A 29 -30.84 12.33 25.43
CA GLY A 29 -30.33 13.40 26.30
C GLY A 29 -31.25 13.65 27.50
N GLY A 30 -30.97 12.98 28.61
CA GLY A 30 -31.54 13.24 29.93
C GLY A 30 -30.44 13.51 30.96
N ALA A 31 -30.53 14.65 31.63
CA ALA A 31 -29.49 15.34 32.38
C ALA A 31 -28.67 14.48 33.38
N CYS A 32 -27.36 14.78 33.41
CA CYS A 32 -26.41 14.58 34.51
C CYS A 32 -25.73 13.21 34.75
N ARG A 33 -26.07 12.09 34.09
CA ARG A 33 -25.36 10.80 34.33
C ARG A 33 -24.72 10.10 33.11
N HIS A 34 -25.11 10.46 31.88
CA HIS A 34 -24.68 9.75 30.66
C HIS A 34 -23.85 10.58 29.66
N GLN A 35 -23.55 11.85 29.95
CA GLN A 35 -22.58 12.60 29.14
C GLN A 35 -21.19 11.91 29.16
N SER A 36 -20.89 11.15 30.21
CA SER A 36 -19.70 10.32 30.27
C SER A 36 -19.74 9.19 29.24
N THR A 37 -20.84 8.45 29.04
CA THR A 37 -20.83 7.23 28.20
C THR A 37 -20.67 7.51 26.71
N SER A 38 -21.30 8.56 26.17
CA SER A 38 -21.09 8.95 24.77
C SER A 38 -19.66 9.49 24.55
N LEU A 39 -19.14 10.25 25.51
CA LEU A 39 -17.76 10.74 25.48
C LEU A 39 -16.76 9.58 25.59
N TRP A 40 -17.04 8.59 26.44
CA TRP A 40 -16.25 7.36 26.56
C TRP A 40 -16.20 6.57 25.26
N LEU A 41 -17.33 6.45 24.55
CA LEU A 41 -17.35 5.79 23.24
C LEU A 41 -16.48 6.55 22.23
N VAL A 42 -16.60 7.88 22.15
CA VAL A 42 -15.76 8.69 21.25
C VAL A 42 -14.28 8.56 21.61
N ILE A 43 -13.93 8.56 22.90
CA ILE A 43 -12.54 8.36 23.35
C ILE A 43 -12.04 6.97 23.00
N VAL A 44 -12.83 5.92 23.22
CA VAL A 44 -12.45 4.53 22.91
C VAL A 44 -12.28 4.34 21.40
N PHE A 45 -13.21 4.82 20.59
CA PHE A 45 -13.07 4.74 19.13
C PHE A 45 -11.93 5.60 18.61
N GLY A 46 -11.70 6.79 19.19
CA GLY A 46 -10.55 7.64 18.87
C GLY A 46 -9.22 6.96 19.21
N ALA A 47 -9.13 6.33 20.38
CA ALA A 47 -7.95 5.57 20.79
C ALA A 47 -7.73 4.32 19.92
N LEU A 48 -8.80 3.62 19.55
CA LEU A 48 -8.74 2.48 18.63
C LEU A 48 -8.27 2.92 17.24
N ALA A 49 -8.81 4.02 16.71
CA ALA A 49 -8.43 4.55 15.41
C ALA A 49 -6.97 5.03 15.40
N ALA A 50 -6.53 5.74 16.45
CA ALA A 50 -5.14 6.16 16.61
C ALA A 50 -4.20 4.94 16.76
N GLY A 51 -4.61 3.93 17.52
CA GLY A 51 -3.87 2.67 17.67
C GLY A 51 -3.77 1.89 16.35
N MET A 52 -4.86 1.79 15.59
CA MET A 52 -4.86 1.18 14.26
C MET A 52 -4.01 1.99 13.27
N GLY A 53 -4.05 3.32 13.30
CA GLY A 53 -3.19 4.17 12.49
C GLY A 53 -1.70 3.98 12.82
N TYR A 54 -1.37 3.85 14.10
CA TYR A 54 -0.01 3.53 14.53
C TYR A 54 0.44 2.15 14.04
N VAL A 55 -0.38 1.12 14.19
CA VAL A 55 -0.06 -0.23 13.67
C VAL A 55 0.04 -0.24 12.15
N ALA A 56 -0.83 0.51 11.46
CA ALA A 56 -0.80 0.63 10.01
C ALA A 56 0.49 1.28 9.50
N SER A 57 1.06 2.23 10.24
CA SER A 57 2.35 2.85 9.90
C SER A 57 3.53 1.87 9.93
N GLY A 58 3.39 0.76 10.66
CA GLY A 58 4.39 -0.32 10.74
C GLY A 58 4.14 -1.47 9.76
N LEU A 59 3.09 -1.42 8.94
CA LEU A 59 2.83 -2.45 7.93
C LEU A 59 3.94 -2.41 6.88
N ARG A 60 4.76 -3.46 6.88
CA ARG A 60 5.73 -3.66 5.80
C ARG A 60 4.98 -4.03 4.53
N PRO A 61 5.41 -3.52 3.36
CA PRO A 61 4.87 -4.00 2.10
C PRO A 61 5.05 -5.52 2.04
N SER A 62 3.97 -6.22 1.70
CA SER A 62 4.00 -7.65 1.41
C SER A 62 5.11 -7.92 0.40
N SER A 63 6.06 -8.81 0.74
CA SER A 63 7.01 -9.28 -0.25
C SER A 63 6.23 -10.17 -1.22
N ARG A 64 6.00 -9.63 -2.42
CA ARG A 64 5.14 -10.22 -3.46
C ARG A 64 5.45 -11.70 -3.75
N ASP A 65 6.67 -12.15 -3.47
CA ASP A 65 7.12 -13.51 -3.75
C ASP A 65 6.75 -14.54 -2.67
N VAL A 66 6.62 -14.13 -1.40
CA VAL A 66 6.35 -15.05 -0.28
C VAL A 66 4.87 -15.39 -0.21
N ASP A 67 3.99 -14.41 -0.44
CA ASP A 67 2.53 -14.54 -0.27
C ASP A 67 1.83 -15.32 -1.40
N VAL A 68 2.55 -15.69 -2.47
CA VAL A 68 2.03 -16.58 -3.52
C VAL A 68 1.85 -18.00 -2.97
N TRP A 69 2.65 -18.39 -1.99
CA TRP A 69 2.66 -19.75 -1.44
C TRP A 69 1.99 -19.78 -0.07
N PRO A 70 1.12 -20.78 0.20
CA PRO A 70 0.54 -20.90 1.52
C PRO A 70 1.61 -21.28 2.56
N PRO A 71 1.44 -20.91 3.86
CA PRO A 71 2.49 -21.06 4.88
C PRO A 71 3.00 -22.50 5.11
N TRP A 72 2.18 -23.50 4.77
CA TRP A 72 2.55 -24.91 4.89
C TRP A 72 3.47 -25.39 3.76
N HIS A 73 3.53 -24.67 2.63
CA HIS A 73 4.31 -25.05 1.46
C HIS A 73 5.81 -24.85 1.70
N ASN A 74 6.64 -25.76 1.19
CA ASN A 74 8.09 -25.70 1.43
C ASN A 74 8.73 -24.45 0.80
N THR A 75 8.21 -23.99 -0.35
CA THR A 75 8.67 -22.74 -0.99
C THR A 75 8.42 -21.52 -0.11
N TYR A 76 7.28 -21.45 0.59
CA TYR A 76 7.03 -20.37 1.56
C TYR A 76 8.09 -20.38 2.65
N LYS A 77 8.35 -21.54 3.26
CA LYS A 77 9.34 -21.67 4.35
C LYS A 77 10.74 -21.25 3.90
N TYR A 78 11.14 -21.66 2.70
CA TYR A 78 12.43 -21.28 2.13
C TYR A 78 12.53 -19.78 1.87
N LEU A 79 11.56 -19.19 1.15
CA LEU A 79 11.58 -17.76 0.81
C LEU A 79 11.49 -16.88 2.06
N HIS A 80 10.65 -17.27 3.02
CA HIS A 80 10.52 -16.57 4.30
C HIS A 80 11.83 -16.62 5.12
N MET A 81 12.51 -17.77 5.17
CA MET A 81 13.83 -17.85 5.82
C MET A 81 14.89 -17.06 5.05
N ARG A 82 14.90 -17.13 3.71
CA ARG A 82 15.81 -16.37 2.86
C ARG A 82 15.70 -14.87 3.15
N ASP A 83 14.49 -14.34 3.11
CA ASP A 83 14.24 -12.89 3.22
C ASP A 83 14.46 -12.37 4.64
N ASN A 84 14.24 -13.19 5.68
CA ASN A 84 14.45 -12.79 7.07
C ASN A 84 15.89 -12.96 7.57
N LEU A 85 16.62 -13.97 7.09
CA LEU A 85 17.96 -14.32 7.60
C LEU A 85 19.08 -13.79 6.73
N PHE A 86 18.84 -13.61 5.43
CA PHE A 86 19.84 -13.09 4.52
C PHE A 86 19.40 -11.70 4.08
N GLU A 87 20.18 -10.68 4.49
CA GLU A 87 20.10 -9.33 3.92
C GLU A 87 20.61 -9.36 2.46
N LEU A 88 19.86 -10.02 1.57
CA LEU A 88 20.14 -10.11 0.14
C LEU A 88 19.90 -8.78 -0.59
N HIS A 89 19.38 -7.77 0.11
CA HIS A 89 19.04 -6.48 -0.43
C HIS A 89 20.28 -5.59 -0.57
N ARG A 90 21.26 -6.01 -1.38
CA ARG A 90 22.09 -5.01 -2.06
C ARG A 90 21.20 -4.34 -3.09
N GLN A 91 20.64 -3.19 -2.74
CA GLN A 91 19.96 -2.35 -3.71
C GLN A 91 20.98 -2.00 -4.80
N ARG A 92 20.80 -2.60 -5.98
CA ARG A 92 21.60 -2.29 -7.15
C ARG A 92 20.97 -1.07 -7.80
N VAL A 93 21.68 0.04 -7.76
CA VAL A 93 21.30 1.25 -8.49
C VAL A 93 21.94 1.18 -9.86
N PHE A 94 21.11 1.20 -10.91
CA PHE A 94 21.57 1.27 -12.29
C PHE A 94 21.31 2.68 -12.82
N LEU A 95 22.37 3.35 -13.24
CA LEU A 95 22.28 4.62 -13.96
C LEU A 95 22.40 4.29 -15.45
N LEU A 96 21.39 4.70 -16.22
CA LEU A 96 21.29 4.44 -17.66
C LEU A 96 21.22 5.79 -18.38
N TRP A 97 21.96 5.91 -19.48
CA TRP A 97 21.98 7.07 -20.37
C TRP A 97 21.82 6.62 -21.83
N GLY A 98 21.50 7.54 -22.73
CA GLY A 98 21.37 7.27 -24.16
C GLY A 98 20.00 6.76 -24.60
N VAL A 99 19.06 6.51 -23.68
CA VAL A 99 17.65 6.28 -24.00
C VAL A 99 16.86 7.51 -23.59
N ALA A 100 16.23 8.17 -24.56
CA ALA A 100 15.43 9.37 -24.31
C ALA A 100 14.05 9.01 -23.74
N THR A 101 13.38 8.02 -24.32
CA THR A 101 12.06 7.58 -23.91
C THR A 101 11.73 6.19 -24.45
N ILE A 102 10.57 5.65 -24.08
CA ILE A 102 10.00 4.45 -24.67
C ILE A 102 8.80 4.87 -25.52
N ASP A 103 8.85 4.58 -26.82
CA ASP A 103 7.70 4.75 -27.70
C ASP A 103 6.67 3.65 -27.43
N ARG A 104 5.46 4.08 -27.10
CA ARG A 104 4.31 3.25 -26.78
C ARG A 104 3.16 3.42 -27.77
N ALA A 105 3.37 4.15 -28.86
CA ALA A 105 2.34 4.41 -29.87
C ALA A 105 1.82 3.13 -30.55
N SER A 106 2.63 2.06 -30.57
CA SER A 106 2.30 0.76 -31.13
C SER A 106 1.66 -0.22 -30.12
N ILE A 107 1.49 0.17 -28.86
CA ILE A 107 0.85 -0.68 -27.85
C ILE A 107 -0.66 -0.64 -28.07
N THR A 108 -1.23 -1.79 -28.44
CA THR A 108 -2.66 -1.95 -28.69
C THR A 108 -3.43 -2.34 -27.43
N ASP A 109 -2.79 -3.06 -26.51
CA ASP A 109 -3.41 -3.55 -25.28
C ASP A 109 -2.56 -3.14 -24.05
N PRO A 110 -3.05 -2.24 -23.19
CA PRO A 110 -2.31 -1.80 -22.01
C PRO A 110 -2.18 -2.88 -20.93
N PHE A 111 -2.91 -3.99 -21.02
CA PHE A 111 -2.85 -5.09 -20.06
C PHE A 111 -1.96 -6.24 -20.53
N ASN A 112 -1.44 -6.17 -21.76
CA ASN A 112 -0.54 -7.18 -22.28
C ASN A 112 0.89 -6.92 -21.82
N GLU A 113 1.37 -7.75 -20.88
CA GLU A 113 2.71 -7.65 -20.30
C GLU A 113 3.86 -7.82 -21.31
N THR A 114 3.58 -8.34 -22.51
CA THR A 114 4.58 -8.51 -23.57
C THR A 114 4.74 -7.28 -24.47
N GLN A 115 3.80 -6.32 -24.42
CA GLN A 115 3.84 -5.10 -25.23
C GLN A 115 4.46 -3.95 -24.43
N LEU A 116 5.79 -3.93 -24.35
CA LEU A 116 6.52 -2.91 -23.57
C LEU A 116 6.77 -1.60 -24.35
N GLY A 117 6.64 -1.64 -25.67
CA GLY A 117 7.03 -0.56 -26.58
C GLY A 117 8.46 -0.73 -27.11
N THR A 118 8.96 0.28 -27.82
CA THR A 118 10.31 0.30 -28.40
C THR A 118 11.15 1.43 -27.79
N PRO A 119 12.42 1.19 -27.43
CA PRO A 119 13.27 2.25 -26.92
C PRO A 119 13.57 3.28 -28.02
N VAL A 120 13.45 4.56 -27.68
CA VAL A 120 13.90 5.69 -28.51
C VAL A 120 15.23 6.17 -27.98
N TRP A 121 16.26 6.06 -28.81
CA TRP A 121 17.62 6.46 -28.46
C TRP A 121 17.76 7.98 -28.49
N ASP A 122 18.60 8.51 -27.61
CA ASP A 122 18.97 9.92 -27.61
C ASP A 122 20.10 10.14 -28.62
N ASP A 123 19.79 10.77 -29.75
CA ASP A 123 20.77 11.04 -30.81
C ASP A 123 21.86 12.04 -30.37
N ALA A 124 21.62 12.81 -29.31
CA ALA A 124 22.60 13.75 -28.76
C ALA A 124 23.60 13.07 -27.80
N PHE A 125 23.35 11.81 -27.40
CA PHE A 125 24.22 11.11 -26.48
C PHE A 125 25.40 10.47 -27.20
N ASP A 126 26.61 10.98 -26.96
CA ASP A 126 27.87 10.39 -27.44
C ASP A 126 28.79 10.01 -26.27
N ALA A 127 28.95 8.70 -26.06
CA ALA A 127 29.86 8.17 -25.03
C ALA A 127 31.35 8.31 -25.40
N ALA A 128 31.67 8.56 -26.68
CA ALA A 128 33.03 8.77 -27.14
C ALA A 128 33.54 10.19 -26.90
N GLU A 129 32.64 11.13 -26.58
CA GLU A 129 33.01 12.53 -26.31
C GLU A 129 33.91 12.64 -25.06
N THR A 130 35.03 13.36 -25.19
CA THR A 130 36.04 13.50 -24.14
C THR A 130 35.46 14.08 -22.85
N ASP A 131 34.59 15.08 -22.96
CA ASP A 131 33.96 15.72 -21.80
C ASP A 131 33.01 14.76 -21.07
N ALA A 132 32.28 13.93 -21.82
CA ALA A 132 31.42 12.89 -21.26
C ALA A 132 32.25 11.82 -20.51
N GLN A 133 33.40 11.41 -21.07
CA GLN A 133 34.30 10.46 -20.41
C GLN A 133 34.88 11.01 -19.11
N LEU A 134 35.28 12.29 -19.10
CA LEU A 134 35.77 12.97 -17.90
C LEU A 134 34.67 13.10 -16.84
N ALA A 135 33.45 13.45 -17.25
CA ALA A 135 32.29 13.55 -16.36
C ALA A 135 31.94 12.19 -15.73
N LEU A 136 31.91 11.11 -16.53
CA LEU A 136 31.64 9.75 -16.06
C LEU A 136 32.72 9.27 -15.07
N ARG A 137 33.99 9.49 -15.39
CA ARG A 137 35.10 9.16 -14.47
C ARG A 137 34.95 9.92 -13.15
N GLY A 138 34.60 11.21 -13.21
CA GLY A 138 34.35 12.03 -12.02
C GLY A 138 33.17 11.54 -11.19
N ALA A 139 32.09 11.11 -11.83
CA ALA A 139 30.93 10.53 -11.14
C ALA A 139 31.29 9.21 -10.44
N CYS A 140 31.97 8.29 -11.14
CA CYS A 140 32.43 7.02 -10.55
C CYS A 140 33.33 7.25 -9.33
N ALA A 141 34.29 8.18 -9.43
CA ALA A 141 35.18 8.50 -8.31
C ALA A 141 34.42 9.05 -7.08
N ARG A 142 33.29 9.75 -7.27
CA ARG A 142 32.44 10.18 -6.14
C ARG A 142 31.68 9.02 -5.51
N PHE A 143 31.21 8.05 -6.31
CA PHE A 143 30.51 6.88 -5.79
C PHE A 143 31.44 5.86 -5.13
N GLU A 144 32.72 5.84 -5.50
CA GLU A 144 33.74 4.99 -4.88
C GLU A 144 34.25 5.53 -3.53
N GLN A 145 34.01 6.80 -3.22
CA GLN A 145 34.35 7.31 -1.90
C GLN A 145 33.45 6.63 -0.86
N PRO A 146 34.01 5.89 0.11
CA PRO A 146 33.22 5.32 1.18
C PRO A 146 32.55 6.48 1.92
N ASP A 147 31.24 6.41 2.11
CA ASP A 147 30.46 7.38 2.87
C ASP A 147 31.05 7.53 4.29
N THR A 148 31.98 8.46 4.49
CA THR A 148 32.32 9.03 5.80
C THR A 148 31.33 10.15 6.16
N GLN A 149 30.22 10.29 5.42
CA GLN A 149 29.25 11.38 5.61
C GLN A 149 27.81 10.98 5.26
N ARG A 150 27.24 9.98 5.92
CA ARG A 150 25.77 9.90 6.12
C ARG A 150 25.46 9.32 7.50
N LEU A 151 25.27 10.25 8.45
CA LEU A 151 24.46 10.21 9.69
C LEU A 151 24.50 8.93 10.56
#